data_AF-A9WGH3-F1
#
_entry.id   AF-A9WGH3-F1
#
_cell.length_a   1.000
_cell.length_b   1.000
_cell.length_c   1.000
_cell.angle_alpha   90.00
_cell.angle_beta   90.00
_cell.angle_gamma   90.00
#
_symmetry.space_group_name_H-M   'P 1'
#
loop_
_entity.id
_entity.type
_entity.pdbx_description
1 polymer ?
#
loop_
_entity_poly.entity_id
_entity_poly.type
_entity_poly.pdbx_seq_one_letter_code
_entity_poly.pdbx_strand_id
1 'polypeptide(L)'
;MHKTRYNALSVAFQISPRGPLLIKAGGISANPTLPDMQFVRTYHPEKGETVYIPGSSLKGVVRGFVEKALRTLDDHTSWQWACPTFPDEDESCAKKLGKEENSATIYKNSCGACRLFGHTRLKGRVAFTDLLPVDEVKTEIRYGVAISRLSHAVAHGPFEMEVAVAGTFEGYLILENFELWQLGLLVLAFQGMNSGLLQIGFGKNRGFGEVAVQVQEARLDEVTSGMEIGLWRGLADFVSDEEKTRYGLSTTFTLNGMPDPLRTEPLGLYTRRIYDPKRWDEVAQRVTDKLGTT
;
A
#
# COMPACT_ATOMS: atom_id res chain seq x y z
N MET A 1 18.08 -8.64 12.43
CA MET A 1 17.44 -8.17 11.17
C MET A 1 17.13 -6.66 11.07
N HIS A 2 16.66 -5.96 12.11
CA HIS A 2 16.24 -4.55 12.00
C HIS A 2 17.36 -3.50 11.91
N LYS A 3 18.63 -3.91 12.04
CA LYS A 3 19.80 -3.03 12.04
C LYS A 3 20.56 -3.02 10.71
N THR A 4 20.14 -3.86 9.76
CA THR A 4 20.76 -4.03 8.44
C THR A 4 19.75 -3.73 7.35
N ARG A 5 20.21 -3.34 6.16
CA ARG A 5 19.38 -3.16 4.96
C ARG A 5 19.90 -4.10 3.88
N TYR A 6 19.11 -5.09 3.50
CA TYR A 6 19.49 -6.12 2.52
C TYR A 6 18.88 -5.88 1.15
N ASN A 7 17.58 -5.57 1.13
CA ASN A 7 16.87 -5.20 -0.08
C ASN A 7 15.94 -4.02 0.20
N ALA A 8 15.64 -3.25 -0.85
CA ALA A 8 14.62 -2.23 -0.83
C ALA A 8 14.04 -2.06 -2.22
N LEU A 9 12.74 -1.85 -2.30
CA LEU A 9 12.04 -1.58 -3.54
C LEU A 9 11.36 -0.22 -3.42
N SER A 10 11.61 0.66 -4.38
CA SER A 10 10.88 1.92 -4.55
C SER A 10 10.12 1.85 -5.85
N VAL A 11 8.80 1.97 -5.79
CA VAL A 11 7.92 1.97 -6.96
C VAL A 11 7.29 3.35 -7.10
N ALA A 12 7.67 4.09 -8.14
CA ALA A 12 6.98 5.30 -8.54
C ALA A 12 5.68 4.91 -9.24
N PHE A 13 4.55 5.43 -8.78
CA PHE A 13 3.25 5.11 -9.35
C PHE A 13 2.32 6.30 -9.34
N GLN A 14 1.39 6.27 -10.28
CA GLN A 14 0.38 7.29 -10.51
C GLN A 14 -1.01 6.73 -10.21
N ILE A 15 -1.87 7.56 -9.63
CA ILE A 15 -3.30 7.31 -9.43
C ILE A 15 -4.09 8.36 -10.20
N SER A 16 -5.05 7.92 -11.01
CA SER A 16 -6.00 8.81 -11.71
C SER A 16 -7.45 8.40 -11.43
N PRO A 17 -8.38 9.34 -11.22
CA PRO A 17 -9.80 9.01 -11.03
C PRO A 17 -10.40 8.34 -12.28
N ARG A 18 -11.13 7.24 -12.10
CA ARG A 18 -12.04 6.67 -13.11
C ARG A 18 -13.51 6.99 -12.82
N GLY A 19 -13.79 7.42 -11.59
CA GLY A 19 -15.02 8.03 -11.16
C GLY A 19 -14.74 9.14 -10.15
N PRO A 20 -15.77 9.74 -9.55
CA PRO A 20 -15.62 10.80 -8.55
C PRO A 20 -14.75 10.32 -7.39
N LEU A 21 -13.67 11.04 -7.11
CA LEU A 21 -12.77 10.75 -6.02
C LEU A 21 -12.90 11.84 -4.95
N LEU A 22 -13.02 11.44 -3.69
CA LEU A 22 -12.96 12.35 -2.55
C LEU A 22 -12.13 11.72 -1.43
N ILE A 23 -10.96 12.30 -1.15
CA ILE A 23 -10.24 12.06 0.10
C ILE A 23 -10.57 13.19 1.05
N LYS A 24 -11.50 12.92 1.98
CA LYS A 24 -12.07 13.96 2.84
C LYS A 24 -11.03 14.53 3.80
N ALA A 25 -10.92 15.86 3.88
CA ALA A 25 -10.14 16.54 4.91
C ALA A 25 -10.74 16.28 6.31
N GLY A 26 -9.87 16.16 7.32
CA GLY A 26 -10.31 16.07 8.71
C GLY A 26 -10.73 17.45 9.24
N GLY A 27 -11.95 17.58 9.75
CA GLY A 27 -12.47 18.81 10.36
C GLY A 27 -13.54 19.51 9.52
N ILE A 28 -14.06 20.61 10.07
CA ILE A 28 -14.97 21.54 9.40
C ILE A 28 -14.14 22.80 9.11
N SER A 29 -14.10 23.23 7.85
CA SER A 29 -13.50 24.51 7.51
C SER A 29 -14.27 25.64 8.19
N ALA A 30 -13.56 26.55 8.87
CA ALA A 30 -14.17 27.76 9.42
C ALA A 30 -14.57 28.77 8.33
N ASN A 31 -14.12 28.56 7.08
CA ASN A 31 -14.52 29.37 5.94
C ASN A 31 -15.85 28.85 5.34
N PRO A 32 -16.95 29.63 5.41
CA PRO A 32 -18.27 29.23 4.95
C PRO A 32 -18.43 29.24 3.42
N THR A 33 -17.45 29.72 2.65
CA THR A 33 -17.49 29.71 1.18
C THR A 33 -16.98 28.40 0.57
N LEU A 34 -16.45 27.50 1.40
CA LEU A 34 -15.94 26.22 0.95
C LEU A 34 -16.98 25.11 1.17
N PRO A 35 -16.98 24.05 0.35
CA PRO A 35 -17.90 22.91 0.48
C PRO A 35 -17.87 22.27 1.88
N ASP A 36 -18.99 21.65 2.27
CA ASP A 36 -19.10 20.91 3.55
C ASP A 36 -18.07 19.77 3.64
N MET A 37 -17.83 19.09 2.52
CA MET A 37 -16.87 18.00 2.41
C MET A 37 -15.79 18.35 1.40
N GLN A 38 -14.67 18.84 1.91
CA GLN A 38 -13.52 19.24 1.09
C GLN A 38 -12.59 18.10 0.82
N PHE A 39 -11.93 18.17 -0.33
CA PHE A 39 -10.78 17.34 -0.61
C PHE A 39 -9.61 17.81 0.26
N VAL A 40 -8.83 16.88 0.79
CA VAL A 40 -7.63 17.20 1.57
C VAL A 40 -6.59 17.95 0.72
N ARG A 41 -6.03 19.03 1.29
CA ARG A 41 -5.10 19.95 0.61
C ARG A 41 -3.73 19.96 1.28
N THR A 42 -2.72 20.28 0.48
CA THR A 42 -1.34 20.49 0.90
C THR A 42 -0.71 21.60 0.04
N TYR A 43 0.51 22.01 0.38
CA TYR A 43 1.26 22.97 -0.41
C TYR A 43 2.25 22.24 -1.33
N HIS A 44 2.04 22.33 -2.65
CA HIS A 44 2.97 21.85 -3.66
C HIS A 44 4.06 22.89 -3.90
N PRO A 45 5.36 22.51 -3.90
CA PRO A 45 6.47 23.44 -4.05
C PRO A 45 6.36 24.36 -5.29
N GLU A 46 5.84 23.82 -6.40
CA GLU A 46 5.76 24.54 -7.67
C GLU A 46 4.36 25.06 -8.02
N LYS A 47 3.30 24.45 -7.45
CA LYS A 47 1.89 24.72 -7.85
C LYS A 47 1.11 25.50 -6.78
N GLY A 48 1.71 25.74 -5.61
CA GLY A 48 1.02 26.33 -4.48
C GLY A 48 0.05 25.36 -3.81
N GLU A 49 -1.03 25.87 -3.23
CA GLU A 49 -2.05 25.03 -2.58
C GLU A 49 -2.74 24.10 -3.60
N THR A 50 -2.80 22.82 -3.30
CA THR A 50 -3.42 21.82 -4.17
C THR A 50 -4.02 20.66 -3.37
N VAL A 51 -4.93 19.92 -4.00
CA VAL A 51 -5.43 18.64 -3.46
C VAL A 51 -4.37 17.54 -3.61
N TYR A 52 -4.37 16.56 -2.70
CA TYR A 52 -3.42 15.44 -2.73
C TYR A 52 -4.03 14.17 -2.12
N ILE A 53 -3.41 13.01 -2.35
CA ILE A 53 -3.80 11.75 -1.69
C ILE A 53 -2.78 11.46 -0.59
N PRO A 54 -3.16 11.49 0.70
CA PRO A 54 -2.23 11.20 1.79
C PRO A 54 -1.77 9.75 1.75
N GLY A 55 -0.47 9.52 1.95
CA GLY A 55 0.11 8.18 1.99
C GLY A 55 -0.49 7.33 3.10
N SER A 56 -0.88 7.95 4.23
CA SER A 56 -1.58 7.29 5.33
C SER A 56 -2.97 6.77 4.93
N SER A 57 -3.70 7.52 4.11
CA SER A 57 -5.02 7.12 3.59
C SER A 57 -4.87 5.93 2.63
N LEU A 58 -3.91 5.98 1.72
CA LEU A 58 -3.65 4.89 0.79
C LEU A 58 -3.16 3.64 1.54
N LYS A 59 -2.23 3.79 2.49
CA LYS A 59 -1.74 2.69 3.34
C LYS A 59 -2.88 2.03 4.11
N GLY A 60 -3.81 2.81 4.67
CA GLY A 60 -4.98 2.29 5.38
C GLY A 60 -5.93 1.49 4.48
N VAL A 61 -6.19 1.99 3.27
CA VAL A 61 -7.04 1.30 2.27
C VAL A 61 -6.40 -0.02 1.84
N VAL A 62 -5.11 0.00 1.50
CA VAL A 62 -4.37 -1.20 1.08
C VAL A 62 -4.27 -2.21 2.23
N ARG A 63 -3.99 -1.75 3.46
CA ARG A 63 -3.97 -2.61 4.64
C ARG A 63 -5.31 -3.31 4.86
N GLY A 64 -6.42 -2.57 4.82
CA GLY A 64 -7.75 -3.15 5.02
C GLY A 64 -8.14 -4.15 3.94
N PHE A 65 -7.68 -3.95 2.70
CA PHE A 65 -7.86 -4.93 1.63
C PHE A 65 -7.07 -6.21 1.89
N VAL A 66 -5.79 -6.08 2.24
CA VAL A 66 -4.92 -7.23 2.55
C VAL A 66 -5.42 -8.00 3.79
N GLU A 67 -5.86 -7.31 4.84
CA GLU A 67 -6.45 -7.96 6.03
C GLU A 67 -7.69 -8.78 5.70
N LYS A 68 -8.51 -8.33 4.74
CA LYS A 68 -9.68 -9.12 4.28
C LYS A 68 -9.25 -10.35 3.50
N ALA A 69 -8.33 -10.19 2.55
CA ALA A 69 -7.83 -11.30 1.75
C ALA A 69 -7.18 -12.39 2.63
N LEU A 70 -6.34 -11.99 3.59
CA LEU A 70 -5.67 -12.92 4.50
C LEU A 70 -6.63 -13.61 5.47
N ARG A 71 -7.71 -12.94 5.92
CA ARG A 71 -8.78 -13.60 6.70
C ARG A 71 -9.63 -14.58 5.90
N THR A 72 -9.60 -14.51 4.55
CA THR A 72 -10.22 -15.54 3.70
C THR A 72 -9.36 -16.80 3.64
N LEU A 73 -8.03 -16.67 3.68
CA LEU A 73 -7.11 -17.81 3.69
C LEU A 73 -7.02 -18.45 5.08
N ASP A 74 -6.91 -17.63 6.12
CA ASP A 74 -6.96 -18.01 7.55
C ASP A 74 -6.00 -19.15 7.97
N ASP A 75 -4.84 -19.26 7.30
CA ASP A 75 -3.83 -20.25 7.67
C ASP A 75 -2.86 -19.71 8.72
N HIS A 76 -3.13 -20.09 9.98
CA HIS A 76 -2.33 -19.76 11.14
C HIS A 76 -0.98 -20.49 11.23
N THR A 77 -0.69 -21.45 10.34
CA THR A 77 0.61 -22.13 10.27
C THR A 77 1.64 -21.34 9.46
N SER A 78 1.19 -20.33 8.70
CA SER A 78 2.01 -19.51 7.82
C SER A 78 1.77 -18.01 8.02
N TRP A 79 2.16 -17.19 7.03
CA TRP A 79 1.87 -15.75 7.00
C TRP A 79 0.45 -15.45 6.47
N GLN A 80 -0.27 -16.46 5.98
CA GLN A 80 -1.55 -16.33 5.27
C GLN A 80 -2.76 -16.14 6.19
N TRP A 81 -2.62 -15.32 7.23
CA TRP A 81 -3.69 -14.95 8.14
C TRP A 81 -3.56 -13.48 8.54
N ALA A 82 -4.67 -12.90 9.01
CA ALA A 82 -4.70 -11.54 9.56
C ALA A 82 -5.48 -11.52 10.88
N CYS A 83 -4.93 -10.83 11.88
CA CYS A 83 -5.64 -10.57 13.14
C CYS A 83 -6.80 -9.60 12.92
N PRO A 84 -7.67 -9.38 13.92
CA PRO A 84 -8.69 -8.36 13.83
C PRO A 84 -8.13 -6.96 13.55
N THR A 85 -8.93 -6.15 12.86
CA THR A 85 -8.53 -4.82 12.37
C THR A 85 -8.34 -3.83 13.52
N PHE A 86 -9.16 -3.91 14.58
CA PHE A 86 -9.10 -2.96 15.68
C PHE A 86 -8.03 -3.36 16.69
N PRO A 87 -7.07 -2.45 17.02
CA PRO A 87 -5.98 -2.76 17.94
C PRO A 87 -6.42 -3.13 19.35
N ASP A 88 -7.58 -2.63 19.80
CA ASP A 88 -8.07 -2.80 21.18
C ASP A 88 -8.71 -4.18 21.43
N GLU A 89 -9.00 -4.92 20.38
CA GLU A 89 -9.48 -6.30 20.49
C GLU A 89 -8.41 -7.21 21.09
N ASP A 90 -8.82 -8.09 22.01
CA ASP A 90 -7.93 -9.01 22.73
C ASP A 90 -7.10 -9.90 21.79
N GLU A 91 -7.65 -10.18 20.61
CA GLU A 91 -7.01 -11.04 19.63
C GLU A 91 -6.04 -10.33 18.68
N SER A 92 -5.95 -9.00 18.74
CA SER A 92 -5.07 -8.22 17.87
C SER A 92 -3.59 -8.51 18.17
N CYS A 93 -2.73 -8.47 17.13
CA CYS A 93 -1.28 -8.64 17.33
C CYS A 93 -0.71 -7.56 18.26
N ALA A 94 -1.24 -6.33 18.21
CA ALA A 94 -0.80 -5.22 19.04
C ALA A 94 -1.00 -5.50 20.54
N LYS A 95 -2.12 -6.15 20.89
CA LYS A 95 -2.47 -6.48 22.27
C LYS A 95 -1.81 -7.77 22.74
N LYS A 96 -1.90 -8.85 21.95
CA LYS A 96 -1.26 -10.15 22.24
C LYS A 96 0.25 -10.04 22.45
N LEU A 97 0.93 -9.25 21.63
CA LEU A 97 2.38 -9.05 21.68
C LEU A 97 2.76 -7.78 22.46
N GLY A 98 1.80 -7.15 23.12
CA GLY A 98 1.99 -5.85 23.78
C GLY A 98 3.00 -5.87 24.92
N LYS A 99 3.40 -7.03 25.44
CA LYS A 99 4.43 -7.20 26.49
C LYS A 99 5.71 -7.90 25.98
N GLU A 100 5.75 -8.33 24.73
CA GLU A 100 6.92 -8.97 24.15
C GLU A 100 7.97 -7.92 23.78
N GLU A 101 9.25 -8.23 24.01
CA GLU A 101 10.38 -7.35 23.72
C GLU A 101 11.32 -7.93 22.66
N ASN A 102 11.30 -9.24 22.45
CA ASN A 102 12.11 -9.91 21.45
C ASN A 102 11.55 -9.65 20.05
N SER A 103 12.23 -8.78 19.30
CA SER A 103 11.85 -8.42 17.92
C SER A 103 11.60 -9.59 16.97
N ALA A 104 12.33 -10.70 17.11
CA ALA A 104 12.13 -11.87 16.27
C ALA A 104 10.84 -12.62 16.63
N THR A 105 10.59 -12.78 17.94
CA THR A 105 9.32 -13.33 18.44
C THR A 105 8.13 -12.46 18.02
N ILE A 106 8.25 -11.13 18.11
CA ILE A 106 7.21 -10.20 17.67
C ILE A 106 6.92 -10.38 16.18
N TYR A 107 7.95 -10.41 15.33
CA TYR A 107 7.77 -10.57 13.89
C TYR A 107 7.15 -11.92 13.54
N LYS A 108 7.70 -13.00 14.10
CA LYS A 108 7.28 -14.38 13.87
C LYS A 108 5.81 -14.62 14.24
N ASN A 109 5.38 -14.06 15.37
CA ASN A 109 4.03 -14.23 15.89
C ASN A 109 3.05 -13.13 15.44
N SER A 110 3.49 -12.20 14.59
CA SER A 110 2.60 -11.23 13.95
C SER A 110 1.94 -11.83 12.71
N CYS A 111 0.67 -11.48 12.48
CA CYS A 111 -0.04 -11.87 11.26
C CYS A 111 0.60 -11.30 9.99
N GLY A 112 0.27 -11.83 8.81
CA GLY A 112 0.85 -11.41 7.54
C GLY A 112 0.67 -9.91 7.27
N ALA A 113 -0.52 -9.37 7.54
CA ALA A 113 -0.78 -7.93 7.43
C ALA A 113 0.11 -7.12 8.38
N CYS A 114 0.24 -7.54 9.64
CA CYS A 114 1.09 -6.87 10.62
C CYS A 114 2.59 -6.95 10.27
N ARG A 115 3.07 -8.05 9.70
CA ARG A 115 4.45 -8.20 9.20
C ARG A 115 4.77 -7.23 8.06
N LEU A 116 3.75 -6.82 7.29
CA LEU A 116 3.87 -5.84 6.20
C LEU A 116 3.65 -4.40 6.66
N PHE A 117 2.51 -4.10 7.29
CA PHE A 117 2.08 -2.73 7.61
C PHE A 117 2.54 -2.24 8.99
N GLY A 118 2.86 -3.16 9.90
CA GLY A 118 3.26 -2.89 11.27
C GLY A 118 2.11 -2.70 12.25
N HIS A 119 2.49 -2.61 13.52
CA HIS A 119 1.66 -2.25 14.67
C HIS A 119 2.52 -1.57 15.75
N THR A 120 1.96 -1.29 16.92
CA THR A 120 2.64 -0.53 17.99
C THR A 120 3.96 -1.15 18.46
N ARG A 121 4.14 -2.47 18.33
CA ARG A 121 5.39 -3.17 18.69
C ARG A 121 6.24 -3.59 17.49
N LEU A 122 5.76 -3.41 16.26
CA LEU A 122 6.46 -3.84 15.04
C LEU A 122 6.44 -2.74 13.97
N LYS A 123 7.63 -2.25 13.59
CA LYS A 123 7.77 -1.35 12.43
C LYS A 123 7.34 -2.08 11.15
N GLY A 124 6.41 -1.48 10.41
CA GLY A 124 6.01 -1.97 9.09
C GLY A 124 7.15 -1.87 8.07
N ARG A 125 7.09 -2.72 7.04
CA ARG A 125 8.06 -2.76 5.92
C ARG A 125 7.64 -1.92 4.74
N VAL A 126 6.34 -1.58 4.64
CA VAL A 126 5.80 -0.73 3.58
C VAL A 126 5.49 0.68 4.06
N ALA A 127 5.89 1.65 3.24
CA ALA A 127 5.51 3.05 3.33
C ALA A 127 4.92 3.52 1.99
N PHE A 128 3.99 4.45 2.08
CA PHE A 128 3.45 5.19 0.94
C PHE A 128 3.77 6.65 1.20
N THR A 129 4.36 7.34 0.23
CA THR A 129 4.46 8.80 0.30
C THR A 129 3.09 9.41 0.08
N ASP A 130 2.97 10.70 0.35
CA ASP A 130 1.88 11.47 -0.19
C ASP A 130 1.97 11.48 -1.71
N LEU A 131 0.82 11.38 -2.39
CA LEU A 131 0.75 11.48 -3.85
C LEU A 131 0.33 12.90 -4.21
N LEU A 132 1.21 13.58 -4.93
CA LEU A 132 1.05 14.97 -5.34
C LEU A 132 0.63 15.04 -6.81
N PRO A 133 -0.14 16.05 -7.22
CA PRO A 133 -0.62 16.14 -8.59
C PRO A 133 0.49 16.49 -9.58
N VAL A 134 0.66 15.68 -10.61
CA VAL A 134 1.66 15.91 -11.68
C VAL A 134 1.10 16.80 -12.79
N ASP A 135 -0.21 16.79 -13.01
CA ASP A 135 -0.91 17.67 -13.95
C ASP A 135 -1.99 18.52 -13.22
N GLU A 136 -2.90 19.13 -13.97
CA GLU A 136 -4.04 19.87 -13.42
C GLU A 136 -5.12 18.89 -12.94
N VAL A 137 -5.48 18.97 -11.66
CA VAL A 137 -6.60 18.22 -11.09
C VAL A 137 -7.88 19.01 -11.25
N LYS A 138 -8.85 18.45 -11.99
CA LYS A 138 -10.18 19.04 -12.11
C LYS A 138 -11.04 18.59 -10.95
N THR A 139 -11.59 19.55 -10.20
CA THR A 139 -12.57 19.30 -9.15
C THR A 139 -13.94 19.82 -9.54
N GLU A 140 -14.97 19.16 -9.02
CA GLU A 140 -16.38 19.54 -9.16
C GLU A 140 -17.05 19.54 -7.79
N ILE A 141 -18.11 20.35 -7.64
CA ILE A 141 -18.99 20.28 -6.48
C ILE A 141 -20.16 19.35 -6.82
N ARG A 142 -20.30 18.28 -6.03
CA ARG A 142 -21.45 17.38 -6.09
C ARG A 142 -22.33 17.56 -4.89
N TYR A 143 -23.64 17.64 -5.14
CA TYR A 143 -24.66 17.77 -4.11
C TYR A 143 -25.10 16.39 -3.62
N GLY A 144 -25.14 16.23 -2.30
CA GLY A 144 -25.66 15.05 -1.62
C GLY A 144 -26.85 15.39 -0.75
N VAL A 145 -27.76 14.43 -0.62
CA VAL A 145 -28.89 14.49 0.31
C VAL A 145 -28.99 13.14 1.02
N ALA A 146 -29.11 13.16 2.34
CA ALA A 146 -29.44 11.97 3.11
C ALA A 146 -30.96 11.88 3.26
N ILE A 147 -31.54 10.78 2.79
CA ILE A 147 -32.98 10.52 2.87
C ILE A 147 -33.23 9.57 4.04
N SER A 148 -34.18 9.90 4.90
CA SER A 148 -34.65 9.04 5.97
C SER A 148 -35.34 7.80 5.40
N ARG A 149 -34.92 6.61 5.81
CA ARG A 149 -35.59 5.35 5.44
C ARG A 149 -36.98 5.20 6.08
N LEU A 150 -37.29 5.96 7.12
CA LEU A 150 -38.58 5.90 7.81
C LEU A 150 -39.59 6.89 7.23
N SER A 151 -39.19 8.16 7.08
CA SER A 151 -40.10 9.22 6.64
C SER A 151 -40.04 9.47 5.13
N HIS A 152 -39.08 8.89 4.42
CA HIS A 152 -38.74 9.21 3.02
C HIS A 152 -38.47 10.70 2.76
N ALA A 153 -38.32 11.51 3.82
CA ALA A 153 -37.98 12.93 3.75
C ALA A 153 -36.47 13.15 3.86
N VAL A 154 -36.02 14.36 3.54
CA VAL A 154 -34.64 14.80 3.75
C VAL A 154 -34.32 14.77 5.24
N ALA A 155 -33.36 13.93 5.62
CA ALA A 155 -32.84 13.84 6.99
C ALA A 155 -31.66 14.79 7.19
N HIS A 156 -30.81 14.96 6.18
CA HIS A 156 -29.64 15.84 6.21
C HIS A 156 -29.29 16.32 4.80
N GLY A 157 -28.98 17.60 4.64
CA GLY A 157 -28.59 18.23 3.38
C GLY A 157 -29.58 19.28 2.86
N PRO A 158 -29.36 19.82 1.64
CA PRO A 158 -28.27 19.47 0.72
C PRO A 158 -26.90 19.78 1.32
N PHE A 159 -25.90 18.95 1.02
CA PHE A 159 -24.51 19.19 1.38
C PHE A 159 -23.61 19.09 0.15
N GLU A 160 -22.55 19.87 0.17
CA GLU A 160 -21.60 20.00 -0.94
C GLU A 160 -20.38 19.10 -0.73
N MET A 161 -20.01 18.36 -1.77
CA MET A 161 -18.83 17.51 -1.80
C MET A 161 -17.92 17.97 -2.92
N GLU A 162 -16.71 18.41 -2.57
CA GLU A 162 -15.65 18.61 -3.55
C GLU A 162 -15.09 17.25 -3.98
N VAL A 163 -15.18 16.93 -5.27
CA VAL A 163 -14.66 15.67 -5.83
C VAL A 163 -13.66 15.95 -6.93
N ALA A 164 -12.56 15.20 -6.97
CA ALA A 164 -11.70 15.16 -8.15
C ALA A 164 -12.33 14.25 -9.21
N VAL A 165 -12.41 14.74 -10.44
CA VAL A 165 -13.00 14.02 -11.58
C VAL A 165 -11.98 13.75 -12.70
N ALA A 166 -10.86 14.46 -12.71
CA ALA A 166 -9.74 14.23 -13.62
C ALA A 166 -8.43 14.73 -13.02
N GLY A 167 -7.31 14.32 -13.61
CA GLY A 167 -5.94 14.60 -13.17
C GLY A 167 -5.26 13.37 -12.59
N THR A 168 -3.96 13.50 -12.32
CA THR A 168 -3.09 12.40 -11.94
C THR A 168 -2.25 12.78 -10.73
N PHE A 169 -2.21 11.88 -9.75
CA PHE A 169 -1.43 12.00 -8.52
C PHE A 169 -0.28 11.00 -8.53
N GLU A 170 0.95 11.45 -8.31
CA GLU A 170 2.14 10.61 -8.29
C GLU A 170 2.77 10.56 -6.90
N GLY A 171 3.23 9.37 -6.52
CA GLY A 171 4.01 9.15 -5.31
C GLY A 171 4.78 7.84 -5.39
N TYR A 172 5.28 7.41 -4.22
CA TYR A 172 6.14 6.24 -4.11
C TYR A 172 5.59 5.24 -3.10
N LEU A 173 5.65 3.96 -3.48
CA LEU A 173 5.55 2.83 -2.58
C LEU A 173 6.97 2.38 -2.26
N ILE A 174 7.31 2.34 -0.98
CA ILE A 174 8.65 1.98 -0.50
C ILE A 174 8.53 0.73 0.35
N LEU A 175 9.30 -0.30 0.00
CA LEU A 175 9.46 -1.54 0.73
C LEU A 175 10.91 -1.68 1.20
N GLU A 176 11.13 -2.02 2.46
CA GLU A 176 12.46 -2.26 3.01
C GLU A 176 12.55 -3.65 3.67
N ASN A 177 13.65 -4.37 3.42
CA ASN A 177 13.90 -5.70 3.97
C ASN A 177 12.68 -6.61 3.82
N PHE A 178 12.13 -6.71 2.62
CA PHE A 178 10.84 -7.35 2.38
C PHE A 178 11.00 -8.81 1.93
N GLU A 179 9.99 -9.61 2.26
CA GLU A 179 9.79 -10.96 1.72
C GLU A 179 8.95 -10.89 0.43
N LEU A 180 9.17 -11.80 -0.53
CA LEU A 180 8.53 -11.68 -1.85
C LEU A 180 6.99 -11.79 -1.79
N TRP A 181 6.44 -12.56 -0.83
CA TRP A 181 4.99 -12.62 -0.61
C TRP A 181 4.39 -11.26 -0.20
N GLN A 182 5.17 -10.41 0.48
CA GLN A 182 4.71 -9.07 0.87
C GLN A 182 4.53 -8.17 -0.34
N LEU A 183 5.44 -8.29 -1.32
CA LEU A 183 5.29 -7.62 -2.60
C LEU A 183 4.07 -8.14 -3.36
N GLY A 184 3.83 -9.45 -3.35
CA GLY A 184 2.66 -10.05 -3.99
C GLY A 184 1.33 -9.49 -3.45
N LEU A 185 1.21 -9.31 -2.13
CA LEU A 185 0.02 -8.68 -1.54
C LEU A 185 -0.18 -7.23 -1.97
N LEU A 186 0.90 -6.48 -2.22
CA LEU A 186 0.83 -5.10 -2.69
C LEU A 186 0.47 -5.03 -4.18
N VAL A 187 1.04 -5.91 -5.00
CA VAL A 187 0.66 -6.06 -6.42
C VAL A 187 -0.83 -6.42 -6.53
N LEU A 188 -1.30 -7.37 -5.70
CA LEU A 188 -2.72 -7.73 -5.65
C LEU A 188 -3.61 -6.54 -5.31
N ALA A 189 -3.17 -5.65 -4.40
CA ALA A 189 -3.92 -4.44 -4.08
C ALA A 189 -3.98 -3.46 -5.26
N PHE A 190 -2.88 -3.26 -6.00
CA PHE A 190 -2.87 -2.42 -7.20
C PHE A 190 -3.75 -3.00 -8.32
N GLN A 191 -3.69 -4.32 -8.53
CA GLN A 191 -4.60 -5.02 -9.45
C GLN A 191 -6.07 -4.88 -9.01
N GLY A 192 -6.33 -4.98 -7.70
CA GLY A 192 -7.65 -4.75 -7.11
C GLY A 192 -8.17 -3.33 -7.35
N MET A 193 -7.31 -2.30 -7.30
CA MET A 193 -7.71 -0.94 -7.64
C MET A 193 -8.06 -0.83 -9.13
N ASN A 194 -7.21 -1.38 -10.00
CA ASN A 194 -7.39 -1.35 -11.45
C ASN A 194 -8.62 -2.14 -11.94
N SER A 195 -9.07 -3.16 -11.20
CA SER A 195 -10.29 -3.91 -11.51
C SER A 195 -11.56 -3.31 -10.89
N GLY A 196 -11.43 -2.25 -10.09
CA GLY A 196 -12.54 -1.65 -9.33
C GLY A 196 -12.91 -2.39 -8.04
N LEU A 197 -12.26 -3.52 -7.73
CA LEU A 197 -12.48 -4.28 -6.49
C LEU A 197 -12.06 -3.49 -5.23
N LEU A 198 -10.99 -2.70 -5.34
CA LEU A 198 -10.47 -1.86 -4.26
C LEU A 198 -10.67 -0.38 -4.59
N GLN A 199 -11.71 0.22 -4.02
CA GLN A 199 -11.97 1.66 -4.12
C GLN A 199 -11.31 2.45 -3.00
N ILE A 200 -10.88 3.68 -3.30
CA ILE A 200 -10.22 4.59 -2.35
C ILE A 200 -11.13 5.78 -1.97
N GLY A 201 -10.86 6.41 -0.82
CA GLY A 201 -11.61 7.60 -0.40
C GLY A 201 -13.03 7.35 0.15
N PHE A 202 -13.83 8.42 0.14
CA PHE A 202 -15.21 8.46 0.61
C PHE A 202 -16.19 7.94 -0.46
N GLY A 203 -17.36 7.45 -0.01
CA GLY A 203 -18.47 7.17 -0.92
C GLY A 203 -18.32 5.90 -1.78
N LYS A 204 -17.44 4.97 -1.41
CA LYS A 204 -17.15 3.71 -2.16
C LYS A 204 -18.40 2.97 -2.66
N ASN A 205 -19.38 2.76 -1.78
CA ASN A 205 -20.66 2.11 -2.12
C ASN A 205 -21.70 3.03 -2.79
N ARG A 206 -21.31 4.23 -3.21
CA ARG A 206 -22.15 5.26 -3.85
C ARG A 206 -21.59 5.69 -5.21
N GLY A 207 -20.75 4.85 -5.82
CA GLY A 207 -20.14 5.09 -7.14
C GLY A 207 -18.92 6.02 -7.11
N PHE A 208 -18.26 6.16 -5.95
CA PHE A 208 -17.05 6.98 -5.81
C PHE A 208 -15.82 6.08 -5.61
N GLY A 209 -14.64 6.62 -5.87
CA GLY A 209 -13.38 6.02 -5.44
C GLY A 209 -12.78 4.98 -6.39
N GLU A 210 -13.37 4.78 -7.56
CA GLU A 210 -12.75 4.02 -8.64
C GLU A 210 -11.58 4.81 -9.25
N VAL A 211 -10.45 4.15 -9.41
CA VAL A 211 -9.21 4.75 -9.87
C VAL A 211 -8.44 3.82 -10.81
N ALA A 212 -7.57 4.40 -11.62
CA ALA A 212 -6.51 3.71 -12.33
C ALA A 212 -5.19 3.88 -11.56
N VAL A 213 -4.43 2.80 -11.41
CA VAL A 213 -3.06 2.79 -10.88
C VAL A 213 -2.11 2.41 -12.01
N GLN A 214 -1.09 3.23 -12.25
CA GLN A 214 -0.06 2.96 -13.24
C GLN A 214 1.32 3.11 -12.61
N VAL A 215 2.13 2.04 -12.66
CA VAL A 215 3.54 2.11 -12.25
C VAL A 215 4.35 2.79 -13.35
N GLN A 216 5.14 3.78 -12.95
CA GLN A 216 6.01 4.55 -13.85
C GLN A 216 7.42 3.97 -13.86
N GLU A 217 7.90 3.54 -12.70
CA GLU A 217 9.23 2.95 -12.56
C GLU A 217 9.32 2.15 -11.27
N ALA A 218 10.05 1.04 -11.28
CA ALA A 218 10.43 0.32 -10.08
C ALA A 218 11.95 0.23 -9.95
N ARG A 219 12.48 0.57 -8.77
CA ARG A 219 13.89 0.51 -8.41
C ARG A 219 14.10 -0.51 -7.31
N LEU A 220 14.78 -1.61 -7.63
CA LEU A 220 15.17 -2.64 -6.68
C LEU A 220 16.64 -2.45 -6.30
N ASP A 221 16.88 -2.06 -5.05
CA ASP A 221 18.22 -2.01 -4.45
C ASP A 221 18.44 -3.28 -3.64
N GLU A 222 19.55 -3.99 -3.85
CA GLU A 222 19.93 -5.15 -3.03
C GLU A 222 21.44 -5.24 -2.84
N VAL A 223 21.87 -5.99 -1.82
CA VAL A 223 23.29 -6.26 -1.59
C VAL A 223 23.90 -6.97 -2.81
N THR A 224 25.01 -6.44 -3.34
CA THR A 224 25.62 -6.92 -4.59
C THR A 224 26.10 -8.37 -4.54
N SER A 225 26.54 -8.84 -3.37
CA SER A 225 27.02 -10.21 -3.20
C SER A 225 25.92 -11.22 -3.53
N GLY A 226 26.21 -12.15 -4.45
CA GLY A 226 25.27 -13.19 -4.90
C GLY A 226 24.10 -12.69 -5.74
N MET A 227 24.18 -11.47 -6.30
CA MET A 227 23.14 -10.94 -7.19
C MET A 227 23.24 -11.55 -8.61
N GLU A 228 22.08 -11.91 -9.17
CA GLU A 228 21.92 -12.35 -10.56
C GLU A 228 20.76 -11.60 -11.23
N ILE A 229 20.93 -11.22 -12.51
CA ILE A 229 20.02 -10.30 -13.22
C ILE A 229 18.57 -10.83 -13.28
N GLY A 230 18.37 -12.13 -13.50
CA GLY A 230 17.07 -12.79 -13.55
C GLY A 230 16.55 -13.33 -12.21
N LEU A 231 17.26 -13.09 -11.10
CA LEU A 231 16.92 -13.57 -9.77
C LEU A 231 16.46 -12.41 -8.89
N TRP A 232 15.26 -12.49 -8.33
CA TRP A 232 14.82 -11.60 -7.26
C TRP A 232 14.90 -12.33 -5.93
N ARG A 233 15.47 -11.64 -4.92
CA ARG A 233 15.71 -12.18 -3.59
C ARG A 233 14.88 -11.45 -2.55
N GLY A 234 14.13 -12.22 -1.77
CA GLY A 234 13.47 -11.78 -0.57
C GLY A 234 14.41 -11.83 0.63
N LEU A 235 13.98 -11.23 1.73
CA LEU A 235 14.76 -11.10 2.97
C LEU A 235 15.42 -12.39 3.45
N ALA A 236 14.77 -13.54 3.31
CA ALA A 236 15.31 -14.80 3.79
C ALA A 236 16.59 -15.21 3.06
N ASP A 237 16.80 -14.82 1.80
CA ASP A 237 18.02 -15.16 1.05
C ASP A 237 19.29 -14.54 1.66
N PHE A 238 19.14 -13.41 2.34
CA PHE A 238 20.26 -12.61 2.84
C PHE A 238 20.70 -12.94 4.27
N VAL A 239 20.04 -13.90 4.93
CA VAL A 239 20.27 -14.19 6.35
C VAL A 239 20.55 -15.68 6.58
N SER A 240 21.21 -15.99 7.70
CA SER A 240 21.50 -17.38 8.09
C SER A 240 20.22 -18.17 8.35
N ASP A 241 20.30 -19.49 8.26
CA ASP A 241 19.16 -20.39 8.54
C ASP A 241 18.67 -20.27 10.00
N GLU A 242 19.56 -19.92 10.93
CA GLU A 242 19.19 -19.59 12.30
C GLU A 242 18.28 -18.36 12.35
N GLU A 243 18.63 -17.26 11.68
CA GLU A 243 17.79 -16.06 11.63
C GLU A 243 16.49 -16.30 10.86
N LYS A 244 16.49 -17.11 9.79
CA LYS A 244 15.26 -17.53 9.09
C LYS A 244 14.28 -18.21 10.06
N THR A 245 14.79 -19.17 10.84
CA THR A 245 13.99 -19.93 11.82
C THR A 245 13.49 -19.05 12.97
N ARG A 246 14.38 -18.16 13.45
CA ARG A 246 14.11 -17.24 14.56
C ARG A 246 13.01 -16.23 14.22
N TYR A 247 13.01 -15.69 12.99
CA TYR A 247 11.99 -14.74 12.54
C TYR A 247 10.78 -15.41 11.85
N GLY A 248 10.82 -16.71 11.57
CA GLY A 248 9.75 -17.39 10.82
C GLY A 248 9.60 -16.83 9.41
N LEU A 249 10.72 -16.64 8.71
CA LEU A 249 10.74 -16.18 7.33
C LEU A 249 10.23 -17.28 6.37
N SER A 250 9.58 -16.86 5.28
CA SER A 250 9.05 -17.80 4.28
C SER A 250 10.16 -18.59 3.59
N THR A 251 9.86 -19.86 3.26
CA THR A 251 10.75 -20.77 2.53
C THR A 251 10.84 -20.44 1.03
N THR A 252 9.86 -19.73 0.47
CA THR A 252 9.93 -19.19 -0.89
C THR A 252 10.54 -17.79 -0.84
N PHE A 253 11.87 -17.72 -0.92
CA PHE A 253 12.62 -16.47 -0.77
C PHE A 253 13.38 -16.04 -2.02
N THR A 254 13.31 -16.81 -3.11
CA THR A 254 13.83 -16.40 -4.43
C THR A 254 12.80 -16.58 -5.54
N LEU A 255 12.88 -15.72 -6.55
CA LEU A 255 12.10 -15.79 -7.77
C LEU A 255 13.03 -15.74 -8.98
N ASN A 256 13.08 -16.84 -9.73
CA ASN A 256 13.84 -16.96 -10.96
C ASN A 256 13.03 -16.49 -12.17
N GLY A 257 13.75 -16.20 -13.27
CA GLY A 257 13.14 -15.86 -14.55
C GLY A 257 12.52 -14.47 -14.58
N MET A 258 12.98 -13.56 -13.72
CA MET A 258 12.56 -12.16 -13.76
C MET A 258 13.09 -11.49 -15.04
N PRO A 259 12.35 -10.51 -15.61
CA PRO A 259 12.80 -9.82 -16.81
C PRO A 259 14.11 -9.08 -16.55
N ASP A 260 14.92 -8.93 -17.59
CA ASP A 260 16.13 -8.10 -17.52
C ASP A 260 15.75 -6.65 -17.22
N PRO A 261 16.42 -5.99 -16.25
CA PRO A 261 16.15 -4.60 -15.92
C PRO A 261 16.48 -3.70 -17.12
N LEU A 262 15.80 -2.56 -17.22
CA LEU A 262 16.15 -1.52 -18.17
C LEU A 262 17.60 -1.05 -17.94
N ARG A 263 17.99 -0.92 -16.67
CA ARG A 263 19.33 -0.50 -16.28
C ARG A 263 19.74 -1.16 -14.96
N THR A 264 21.03 -1.45 -14.86
CA THR A 264 21.68 -1.89 -13.63
C THR A 264 22.75 -0.87 -13.24
N GLU A 265 22.74 -0.41 -12.00
CA GLU A 265 23.64 0.62 -11.49
C GLU A 265 24.36 0.12 -10.22
N PRO A 266 25.70 0.08 -10.19
CA PRO A 266 26.43 -0.20 -8.96
C PRO A 266 26.36 1.01 -8.02
N LEU A 267 25.95 0.78 -6.77
CA LEU A 267 25.87 1.76 -5.69
C LEU A 267 26.86 1.45 -4.55
N GLY A 268 27.99 0.82 -4.88
CA GLY A 268 28.97 0.32 -3.92
C GLY A 268 28.54 -1.02 -3.32
N LEU A 269 28.07 -1.02 -2.08
CA LEU A 269 27.60 -2.24 -1.38
C LEU A 269 26.31 -2.81 -1.96
N TYR A 270 25.58 -1.98 -2.71
CA TYR A 270 24.31 -2.34 -3.33
C TYR A 270 24.40 -2.29 -4.84
N THR A 271 23.52 -3.04 -5.49
CA THR A 271 23.21 -2.88 -6.91
C THR A 271 21.76 -2.46 -7.04
N ARG A 272 21.51 -1.44 -7.86
CA ARG A 272 20.18 -0.99 -8.24
C ARG A 272 19.80 -1.55 -9.59
N ARG A 273 18.63 -2.17 -9.67
CA ARG A 273 17.98 -2.61 -10.91
C ARG A 273 16.74 -1.76 -11.15
N ILE A 274 16.64 -1.17 -12.34
CA ILE A 274 15.55 -0.27 -12.72
C ILE A 274 14.66 -0.97 -13.75
N TYR A 275 13.35 -0.95 -13.52
CA TYR A 275 12.34 -1.54 -14.38
C TYR A 275 11.37 -0.46 -14.84
N ASP A 276 11.15 -0.38 -16.14
CA ASP A 276 10.13 0.47 -16.76
C ASP A 276 8.72 -0.16 -16.59
N PRO A 277 7.64 0.52 -16.99
CA PRO A 277 6.28 0.02 -16.78
C PRO A 277 6.04 -1.37 -17.37
N LYS A 278 6.54 -1.62 -18.60
CA LYS A 278 6.35 -2.91 -19.28
C LYS A 278 7.04 -4.05 -18.52
N ARG A 279 8.29 -3.86 -18.11
CA ARG A 279 9.03 -4.87 -17.34
C ARG A 279 8.44 -5.05 -15.95
N TRP A 280 7.93 -3.98 -15.35
CA TRP A 280 7.21 -4.07 -14.08
C TRP A 280 5.96 -4.94 -14.18
N ASP A 281 5.18 -4.83 -15.26
CA ASP A 281 4.00 -5.68 -15.46
C ASP A 281 4.37 -7.17 -15.50
N GLU A 282 5.50 -7.52 -16.15
CA GLU A 282 6.04 -8.88 -16.15
C GLU A 282 6.48 -9.34 -14.75
N VAL A 283 7.13 -8.46 -13.98
CA VAL A 283 7.49 -8.71 -12.56
C VAL A 283 6.22 -8.95 -11.74
N ALA A 284 5.24 -8.05 -11.84
CA ALA A 284 3.99 -8.10 -11.10
C ALA A 284 3.25 -9.42 -11.35
N GLN A 285 3.16 -9.84 -12.62
CA GLN A 285 2.55 -11.12 -12.98
C GLN A 285 3.27 -12.30 -12.29
N ARG A 286 4.60 -12.36 -12.39
CA ARG A 286 5.39 -13.46 -11.79
C ARG A 286 5.29 -13.52 -10.28
N VAL A 287 5.30 -12.37 -9.61
CA VAL A 287 5.15 -12.30 -8.15
C VAL A 287 3.76 -12.80 -7.75
N THR A 288 2.70 -12.39 -8.46
CA THR A 288 1.33 -12.83 -8.19
C THR A 288 1.13 -14.32 -8.45
N ASP A 289 1.69 -14.86 -9.55
CA ASP A 289 1.62 -16.29 -9.86
C ASP A 289 2.25 -17.13 -8.74
N LYS A 290 3.36 -16.65 -8.17
CA LYS A 290 4.00 -17.36 -7.06
C LYS A 290 3.19 -17.30 -5.77
N LEU A 291 2.54 -16.16 -5.49
CA LEU A 291 1.68 -15.98 -4.30
C LEU A 291 0.54 -17.00 -4.24
N GLY A 292 -0.01 -17.42 -5.39
CA GLY A 292 -1.07 -18.44 -5.46
C GLY A 292 -0.58 -19.88 -5.29
N THR A 293 0.74 -20.12 -5.19
CA THR A 293 1.34 -21.47 -5.08
C THR A 293 2.07 -21.72 -3.75
N THR A 294 2.11 -20.71 -2.89
CA THR A 294 2.67 -20.75 -1.53
C THR A 294 1.61 -21.02 -0.50
#